data_AF-A0A924WUL3-F1
#
_entry.id   AF-A0A924WUL3-F1
#
_cell.length_a   1.000
_cell.length_b   1.000
_cell.length_c   1.000
_cell.angle_alpha   90.00
_cell.angle_beta   90.00
_cell.angle_gamma   90.00
#
_symmetry.space_group_name_H-M   'P 1'
#
loop_
_entity.id
_entity.type
_entity.pdbx_description
1 polymer ?
#
loop_
_entity_poly.entity_id
_entity_poly.type
_entity_poly.pdbx_seq_one_letter_code
_entity_poly.pdbx_strand_id
1 'polypeptide(L)'
;MYQILSPGEVEARHRLIGSRDRAPHRRASLWLTAEDRAVLEMAASGVSHRLIASVVGMTAGTVSRRIGALSRRLKSPVVQYLAEPNCPLDSETLRIARLHLITGRSIREIARVTGVSFTTARARIVFAQGMCRGFTAGVRARV
;
A
#
# COMPACT_ATOMS: atom_id res chain seq x y z
N MET A 1 -29.67 10.92 -6.77
CA MET A 1 -30.01 9.97 -7.83
C MET A 1 -28.71 9.31 -8.27
N TYR A 2 -28.38 8.12 -7.75
CA TYR A 2 -27.14 7.43 -8.09
C TYR A 2 -27.35 6.63 -9.38
N GLN A 3 -26.70 7.05 -10.48
CA GLN A 3 -26.66 6.26 -11.71
C GLN A 3 -25.84 5.00 -11.44
N ILE A 4 -26.53 3.85 -11.40
CA ILE A 4 -25.89 2.53 -11.39
C ILE A 4 -25.33 2.32 -12.79
N LEU A 5 -24.01 2.41 -12.93
CA LEU A 5 -23.32 2.14 -14.19
C LEU A 5 -23.57 0.69 -14.62
N SER A 6 -23.82 0.50 -15.92
CA SER A 6 -24.03 -0.82 -16.48
C SER A 6 -22.74 -1.65 -16.42
N PRO A 7 -22.82 -3.00 -16.33
CA PRO A 7 -21.64 -3.85 -16.23
C PRO A 7 -20.59 -3.61 -17.33
N GLY A 8 -21.04 -3.28 -18.56
CA GLY A 8 -20.15 -2.96 -19.68
C GLY A 8 -19.43 -1.62 -19.54
N GLU A 9 -20.02 -0.63 -18.87
CA GLU A 9 -19.38 0.67 -18.60
C GLU A 9 -18.35 0.57 -17.48
N VAL A 10 -18.59 -0.29 -16.47
CA VAL A 10 -17.60 -0.62 -15.43
C VAL A 10 -16.38 -1.28 -16.07
N GLU A 11 -16.59 -2.18 -17.03
CA GLU A 11 -15.54 -2.92 -17.72
C GLU A 11 -14.75 -2.04 -18.71
N ALA A 12 -15.43 -1.12 -19.42
CA ALA A 12 -14.80 -0.13 -20.28
C ALA A 12 -13.95 0.87 -19.47
N ARG A 13 -14.42 1.26 -18.28
CA ARG A 13 -13.66 2.11 -17.36
C ARG A 13 -12.46 1.36 -16.77
N HIS A 14 -12.59 0.07 -16.48
CA HIS A 14 -11.47 -0.81 -16.12
C HIS A 14 -10.45 -0.97 -17.27
N ARG A 15 -10.90 -1.02 -18.54
CA ARG A 15 -10.02 -1.10 -19.71
C ARG A 15 -9.31 0.22 -20.05
N LEU A 16 -9.95 1.37 -19.87
CA LEU A 16 -9.29 2.69 -20.01
C LEU A 16 -8.28 2.96 -18.89
N ILE A 17 -8.45 2.34 -17.71
CA ILE A 17 -7.43 2.27 -16.64
C ILE A 17 -6.33 1.24 -16.98
N GLY A 18 -6.56 0.38 -17.98
CA GLY A 18 -5.77 -0.81 -18.29
C GLY A 18 -4.63 -0.66 -19.29
N SER A 19 -4.41 0.50 -19.92
CA SER A 19 -3.33 0.66 -20.90
C SER A 19 -2.25 1.61 -20.41
N ARG A 20 -1.10 1.01 -20.02
CA ARG A 20 0.21 1.58 -19.60
C ARG A 20 0.50 1.44 -18.11
N ASP A 21 0.92 0.24 -17.74
CA ASP A 21 1.98 -0.01 -16.72
C ASP A 21 1.77 0.64 -15.33
N ARG A 22 0.64 0.32 -14.68
CA ARG A 22 0.27 0.80 -13.33
C ARG A 22 0.02 -0.38 -12.36
N ALA A 23 1.04 -1.17 -12.03
CA ALA A 23 2.16 -0.87 -11.14
C ALA A 23 1.84 -1.28 -9.68
N PRO A 24 2.74 -2.01 -9.01
CA PRO A 24 2.55 -2.60 -7.69
C PRO A 24 1.96 -1.67 -6.61
N HIS A 25 2.07 -0.35 -6.77
CA HIS A 25 1.45 0.65 -5.90
C HIS A 25 -0.08 0.56 -5.82
N ARG A 26 -0.80 0.20 -6.90
CA ARG A 26 -2.27 0.04 -6.89
C ARG A 26 -2.72 -1.21 -6.15
N ARG A 27 -1.92 -2.29 -6.21
CA ARG A 27 -2.15 -3.47 -5.36
C ARG A 27 -1.83 -3.13 -3.92
N ALA A 28 -0.67 -2.49 -3.68
CA ALA A 28 -0.23 -2.07 -2.36
C ALA A 28 -1.27 -1.19 -1.63
N SER A 29 -2.02 -0.35 -2.36
CA SER A 29 -3.08 0.48 -1.76
C SER A 29 -4.27 -0.32 -1.20
N LEU A 30 -4.46 -1.58 -1.60
CA LEU A 30 -5.51 -2.46 -1.07
C LEU A 30 -5.28 -2.85 0.39
N TRP A 31 -4.05 -2.70 0.90
CA TRP A 31 -3.75 -2.95 2.31
C TRP A 31 -3.72 -1.67 3.15
N LEU A 32 -3.83 -0.49 2.54
CA LEU A 32 -3.99 0.75 3.30
C LEU A 32 -5.30 0.77 4.09
N THR A 33 -5.31 1.54 5.18
CA THR A 33 -6.56 1.85 5.89
C THR A 33 -7.55 2.54 4.95
N ALA A 34 -8.85 2.43 5.24
CA ALA A 34 -9.88 3.08 4.43
C ALA A 34 -9.64 4.59 4.33
N GLU A 35 -9.19 5.22 5.42
CA GLU A 35 -8.86 6.65 5.47
C GLU A 35 -7.65 6.99 4.58
N ASP A 36 -6.53 6.25 4.70
CA ASP A 36 -5.34 6.48 3.86
C ASP A 36 -5.65 6.29 2.37
N ARG A 37 -6.49 5.29 2.06
CA ARG A 37 -6.93 5.02 0.70
C ARG A 37 -7.79 6.15 0.15
N ALA A 38 -8.78 6.61 0.91
CA ALA A 38 -9.65 7.72 0.51
C ALA A 38 -8.85 9.01 0.26
N VAL A 39 -7.87 9.32 1.12
CA VAL A 39 -6.98 10.48 0.94
C VAL A 39 -6.20 10.38 -0.37
N LEU A 40 -5.64 9.21 -0.69
CA LEU A 40 -4.91 9.01 -1.94
C LEU A 40 -5.82 9.05 -3.17
N GLU A 41 -7.02 8.47 -3.09
CA GLU A 41 -7.99 8.45 -4.20
C GLU A 41 -8.51 9.85 -4.52
N MET A 42 -8.83 10.65 -3.51
CA MET A 42 -9.18 12.07 -3.69
C MET A 42 -8.03 12.84 -4.34
N ALA A 43 -6.80 12.66 -3.85
CA ALA A 43 -5.63 13.32 -4.43
C ALA A 43 -5.38 12.90 -5.89
N ALA A 44 -5.51 11.60 -6.20
CA ALA A 44 -5.39 11.07 -7.56
C ALA A 44 -6.49 11.58 -8.50
N SER A 45 -7.66 11.94 -7.95
CA SER A 45 -8.77 12.55 -8.69
C SER A 45 -8.63 14.06 -8.88
N GLY A 46 -7.49 14.66 -8.48
CA GLY A 46 -7.22 16.09 -8.63
C GLY A 46 -7.88 16.99 -7.58
N VAL A 47 -8.44 16.42 -6.51
CA VAL A 47 -9.03 17.19 -5.41
C VAL A 47 -7.93 17.99 -4.70
N SER A 48 -8.17 19.28 -4.47
CA SER A 48 -7.19 20.13 -3.78
C SER A 48 -6.92 19.68 -2.35
N HIS A 49 -5.68 19.82 -1.86
CA HIS A 49 -5.32 19.45 -0.49
C HIS A 49 -6.15 20.19 0.57
N ARG A 50 -6.64 21.41 0.27
CA ARG A 50 -7.52 22.17 1.17
C ARG A 50 -8.89 21.53 1.30
N LEU A 51 -9.47 21.07 0.18
CA LEU A 51 -10.76 20.39 0.20
C LEU A 51 -10.66 19.00 0.85
N ILE A 52 -9.58 18.25 0.56
CA ILE A 52 -9.30 16.99 1.26
C ILE A 52 -9.22 17.25 2.77
N ALA A 53 -8.43 18.24 3.19
CA ALA A 53 -8.28 18.66 4.58
C ALA A 53 -9.61 18.92 5.29
N SER A 54 -10.54 19.66 4.65
CA SER A 54 -11.87 19.90 5.22
C SER A 54 -12.70 18.63 5.36
N VAL A 55 -12.55 17.66 4.45
CA VAL A 55 -13.32 16.40 4.47
C VAL A 55 -12.81 15.44 5.54
N VAL A 56 -11.48 15.28 5.69
CA VAL A 56 -10.88 14.38 6.68
C VAL A 56 -10.60 15.03 8.04
N GLY A 57 -10.92 16.31 8.23
CA GLY A 57 -10.69 17.00 9.50
C GLY A 57 -9.21 17.21 9.83
N MET A 58 -8.39 17.50 8.82
CA MET A 58 -6.94 17.73 8.96
C MET A 58 -6.54 19.09 8.40
N THR A 59 -5.32 19.57 8.70
CA THR A 59 -4.77 20.74 7.99
C THR A 59 -4.26 20.36 6.61
N ALA A 60 -4.31 21.28 5.64
CA ALA A 60 -3.81 21.03 4.29
C ALA A 60 -2.32 20.62 4.27
N GLY A 61 -1.51 21.18 5.16
CA GLY A 61 -0.10 20.80 5.33
C GLY A 61 0.08 19.37 5.85
N THR A 62 -0.80 18.90 6.75
CA THR A 62 -0.81 17.50 7.20
C THR A 62 -1.25 16.55 6.09
N VAL A 63 -2.27 16.92 5.32
CA VAL A 63 -2.71 16.13 4.16
C VAL A 63 -1.59 15.98 3.13
N SER A 64 -0.92 17.08 2.75
CA SER A 64 0.21 17.05 1.81
C SER A 64 1.34 16.13 2.28
N ARG A 65 1.75 16.27 3.55
CA ARG A 65 2.78 15.41 4.16
C ARG A 65 2.34 13.94 4.20
N ARG A 66 1.08 13.66 4.53
CA ARG A 66 0.51 12.31 4.56
C ARG A 66 0.51 11.68 3.16
N ILE A 67 -0.01 12.38 2.14
CA ILE A 67 0.01 11.93 0.74
C ILE A 67 1.45 11.64 0.29
N GLY A 68 2.40 12.52 0.59
CA GLY A 68 3.82 12.33 0.25
C GLY A 68 4.43 11.12 0.95
N ALA A 69 4.12 10.90 2.23
CA ALA A 69 4.57 9.72 2.98
C ALA A 69 3.97 8.43 2.41
N LEU A 70 2.66 8.40 2.17
CA LEU A 70 1.96 7.26 1.58
C LEU A 70 2.49 6.92 0.19
N SER A 71 2.67 7.93 -0.66
CA SER A 71 3.17 7.76 -2.03
C SER A 71 4.60 7.20 -2.03
N ARG A 72 5.49 7.71 -1.17
CA ARG A 72 6.85 7.16 -1.02
C ARG A 72 6.82 5.71 -0.51
N ARG A 73 5.96 5.41 0.46
CA ARG A 73 5.79 4.06 1.01
C ARG A 73 5.33 3.07 -0.05
N LEU A 74 4.28 3.40 -0.82
CA LEU A 74 3.76 2.53 -1.89
C LEU A 74 4.73 2.35 -3.06
N LYS A 75 5.64 3.31 -3.28
CA LYS A 75 6.71 3.23 -4.28
C LYS A 75 7.96 2.51 -3.78
N SER A 76 8.04 2.15 -2.49
CA SER A 76 9.18 1.43 -1.94
C SER A 76 9.31 0.05 -2.61
N PRO A 77 10.50 -0.35 -3.11
CA PRO A 77 10.71 -1.67 -3.72
C PRO A 77 10.26 -2.82 -2.83
N VAL A 78 10.44 -2.68 -1.50
CA VAL A 78 9.99 -3.66 -0.51
C VAL A 78 8.46 -3.80 -0.54
N VAL A 79 7.73 -2.70 -0.56
CA VAL A 79 6.26 -2.71 -0.60
C VAL A 79 5.76 -3.26 -1.94
N GLN A 80 6.43 -2.92 -3.03
CA GLN A 80 6.10 -3.45 -4.35
C GLN A 80 6.27 -4.97 -4.40
N TYR A 81 7.39 -5.48 -3.89
CA TYR A 81 7.65 -6.92 -3.78
C TYR A 81 6.60 -7.65 -2.93
N LEU A 82 6.24 -7.09 -1.78
CA LEU A 82 5.21 -7.67 -0.90
C LEU A 82 3.80 -7.59 -1.50
N ALA A 83 3.57 -6.74 -2.50
CA ALA A 83 2.31 -6.63 -3.23
C ALA A 83 2.21 -7.62 -4.41
N GLU A 84 3.29 -8.34 -4.74
CA GLU A 84 3.25 -9.36 -5.78
C GLU A 84 2.45 -10.60 -5.34
N PRO A 85 1.70 -11.27 -6.25
CA PRO A 85 0.87 -12.42 -5.90
C PRO A 85 1.74 -13.64 -5.60
N ASN A 86 2.87 -13.75 -6.31
CA ASN A 86 3.82 -14.86 -6.21
C ASN A 86 4.96 -14.54 -5.22
N CYS A 87 4.67 -13.75 -4.18
CA CYS A 87 5.67 -13.45 -3.15
C CYS A 87 6.05 -14.76 -2.43
N PRO A 88 7.35 -15.16 -2.40
CA PRO A 88 7.79 -16.45 -1.86
C PRO A 88 7.81 -16.51 -0.32
N LEU A 89 7.25 -15.50 0.36
CA LEU A 89 7.09 -15.51 1.80
C LEU A 89 5.91 -16.39 2.19
N ASP A 90 6.03 -17.11 3.30
CA ASP A 90 4.89 -17.81 3.88
C ASP A 90 3.77 -16.80 4.22
N SER A 91 2.53 -17.30 4.25
CA SER A 91 1.34 -16.47 4.44
C SER A 91 1.36 -15.64 5.72
N GLU A 92 1.99 -16.15 6.78
CA GLU A 92 2.01 -15.50 8.08
C GLU A 92 3.05 -14.38 8.12
N THR A 93 4.25 -14.64 7.63
CA THR A 93 5.30 -13.63 7.44
C THR A 93 4.83 -12.54 6.49
N LEU A 94 4.18 -12.90 5.37
CA LEU A 94 3.63 -11.94 4.42
C LEU A 94 2.56 -11.06 5.07
N ARG A 95 1.65 -11.64 5.86
CA ARG A 95 0.63 -10.88 6.62
C ARG A 95 1.27 -9.89 7.59
N ILE A 96 2.23 -10.33 8.40
CA ILE A 96 2.94 -9.49 9.37
C ILE A 96 3.71 -8.36 8.67
N ALA A 97 4.43 -8.69 7.59
CA ALA A 97 5.18 -7.72 6.81
C ALA A 97 4.27 -6.66 6.17
N ARG A 98 3.11 -7.05 5.62
CA ARG A 98 2.13 -6.11 5.07
C ARG A 98 1.55 -5.18 6.14
N LEU A 99 1.19 -5.70 7.32
CA LEU A 99 0.73 -4.88 8.44
C LEU A 99 1.78 -3.84 8.83
N HIS A 100 3.05 -4.21 8.92
CA HIS A 100 4.09 -3.26 9.30
C HIS A 100 4.42 -2.28 8.18
N LEU A 101 4.82 -2.79 7.02
CA LEU A 101 5.50 -2.04 5.97
C LEU A 101 4.53 -1.29 5.05
N ILE A 102 3.29 -1.78 4.91
CA ILE A 102 2.26 -1.13 4.10
C ILE A 102 1.33 -0.30 4.98
N THR A 103 0.87 -0.82 6.12
CA THR A 103 -0.11 -0.09 6.95
C THR A 103 0.54 0.83 7.96
N GLY A 104 1.83 0.63 8.29
CA GLY A 104 2.56 1.45 9.25
C GLY A 104 2.28 1.10 10.72
N ARG A 105 1.63 -0.05 10.99
CA ARG A 105 1.37 -0.49 12.36
C ARG A 105 2.65 -0.77 13.11
N SER A 106 2.65 -0.49 14.41
CA SER A 106 3.79 -0.78 15.27
C SER A 106 3.98 -2.29 15.46
N ILE A 107 5.21 -2.75 15.71
CA ILE A 107 5.48 -4.17 15.96
C ILE A 107 4.68 -4.68 17.18
N ARG A 108 4.49 -3.84 18.20
CA ARG A 108 3.68 -4.18 19.39
C ARG A 108 2.21 -4.39 19.02
N GLU A 109 1.66 -3.51 18.20
CA GLU A 109 0.29 -3.63 17.73
C GLU A 109 0.12 -4.89 16.88
N ILE A 110 1.08 -5.19 16.01
CA ILE A 110 1.09 -6.40 15.19
C ILE A 110 1.10 -7.64 16.07
N ALA A 111 2.03 -7.72 17.02
CA ALA A 111 2.11 -8.82 17.99
C ALA A 111 0.76 -9.06 18.68
N ARG A 112 0.10 -7.98 19.13
CA ARG A 112 -1.23 -8.04 19.74
C ARG A 112 -2.30 -8.57 18.78
N VAL A 113 -2.37 -8.08 17.53
CA VAL A 113 -3.44 -8.48 16.59
C VAL A 113 -3.21 -9.82 15.90
N THR A 114 -1.97 -10.31 15.85
CA THR A 114 -1.64 -11.62 15.25
C THR A 114 -1.42 -12.71 16.30
N GLY A 115 -1.40 -12.37 17.59
CA GLY A 115 -1.16 -13.33 18.68
C GLY A 115 0.27 -13.85 18.76
N VAL A 116 1.22 -13.24 18.04
CA VAL A 116 2.63 -13.66 18.07
C VAL A 116 3.41 -12.78 19.05
N SER A 117 4.53 -13.28 19.56
CA SER A 117 5.41 -12.48 20.40
C SER A 117 6.01 -11.29 19.64
N PHE A 118 6.39 -10.24 20.36
CA PHE A 118 7.08 -9.08 19.78
C PHE A 118 8.36 -9.48 19.03
N THR A 119 9.12 -10.42 19.58
CA THR A 119 10.37 -10.92 18.99
C THR A 119 10.11 -11.67 17.68
N THR A 120 9.08 -12.51 17.63
CA THR A 120 8.67 -13.22 16.41
C THR A 120 8.18 -12.26 15.33
N ALA A 121 7.34 -11.28 15.68
CA ALA A 121 6.90 -10.24 14.74
C ALA A 121 8.09 -9.47 14.17
N ARG A 122 9.03 -9.05 15.03
CA ARG A 122 10.25 -8.35 14.62
C ARG A 122 11.11 -9.22 13.69
N ALA A 123 11.35 -10.48 14.03
CA ALA A 123 12.15 -11.41 13.23
C ALA A 123 11.57 -11.60 11.82
N ARG A 124 10.25 -11.78 11.72
CA ARG A 124 9.56 -11.93 10.43
C ARG A 124 9.61 -10.68 9.56
N ILE A 125 9.49 -9.49 10.17
CA ILE A 125 9.64 -8.22 9.45
C ILE A 125 11.06 -8.08 8.89
N VAL A 126 12.09 -8.37 9.71
CA VAL A 126 13.50 -8.30 9.30
C VAL A 126 13.78 -9.31 8.19
N PHE A 127 13.28 -10.54 8.32
CA PHE A 127 13.40 -11.58 7.29
C PHE A 127 12.76 -11.14 5.96
N ALA A 128 11.53 -10.61 6.00
CA ALA A 128 10.86 -10.10 4.80
C ALA A 128 11.65 -8.96 4.13
N GLN A 129 12.20 -8.03 4.91
CA GLN A 129 13.06 -6.96 4.40
C GLN A 129 14.36 -7.51 3.78
N GLY A 130 14.98 -8.51 4.42
CA GLY A 130 16.18 -9.18 3.90
C GLY A 130 15.92 -9.86 2.56
N MET A 131 14.84 -10.63 2.46
CA MET A 131 14.40 -11.28 1.22
C MET A 131 14.18 -10.27 0.10
N CYS A 132 13.51 -9.15 0.38
CA CYS A 132 13.32 -8.08 -0.59
C CYS A 132 14.65 -7.50 -1.09
N ARG A 133 15.62 -7.26 -0.19
CA ARG A 133 16.95 -6.73 -0.56
C ARG A 133 17.72 -7.71 -1.42
N GLY A 134 17.66 -9.01 -1.11
CA GLY A 134 18.28 -10.05 -1.94
C GLY A 134 17.67 -10.09 -3.34
N PHE A 135 16.34 -10.00 -3.44
CA PHE A 135 15.63 -9.96 -4.71
C PHE A 135 15.98 -8.71 -5.53
N THR A 136 15.96 -7.51 -4.93
CA THR A 136 16.28 -6.28 -5.65
C THR A 136 17.74 -6.17 -6.06
N ALA A 137 18.67 -6.71 -5.25
CA ALA A 137 20.08 -6.79 -5.61
C ALA A 137 20.33 -7.78 -6.76
N GLY A 138 19.69 -8.95 -6.72
CA GLY A 138 19.81 -9.97 -7.76
C GLY A 138 19.20 -9.54 -9.10
N VAL A 139 18.12 -8.77 -9.09
CA VAL A 139 17.52 -8.18 -10.31
C VAL A 139 18.45 -7.15 -10.95
N ARG A 140 19.14 -6.32 -10.16
CA ARG A 140 20.09 -5.31 -10.69
C ARG A 140 21.37 -5.90 -11.26
N ALA A 141 21.76 -7.12 -10.87
CA ALA A 141 22.95 -7.79 -11.39
C ALA A 141 22.75 -8.46 -12.76
N ARG A 142 21.51 -8.51 -13.27
CA ARG A 142 21.14 -9.16 -14.55
C ARG A 142 20.75 -8.18 -15.66
N VAL A 143 20.85 -6.88 -15.43
CA VAL A 143 20.59 -5.81 -16.41
C VAL A 143 21.90 -5.14 -16.75
#